data_AF-A0A0W1FGN7-F1
#
_entry.id   AF-A0A0W1FGN7-F1
#
_cell.length_a   1.000
_cell.length_b   1.000
_cell.length_c   1.000
_cell.angle_alpha   90.00
_cell.angle_beta   90.00
_cell.angle_gamma   90.00
#
_symmetry.space_group_name_H-M   'P 1'
#
loop_
_entity.id
_entity.type
_entity.pdbx_description
1 polymer ?
#
loop_
_entity_poly.entity_id
_entity_poly.type
_entity_poly.pdbx_seq_one_letter_code
_entity_poly.pdbx_strand_id
1 'polypeptide(L)'
;MKSHLLAMLVLATLSACGSEAGSSPATYKLTAGEVRSHLVNRGYPAGSLEGAEDRTVEAREMGDDHIQWFIHNGSGTGYLCHTVIEAANEDGSETRLANKCETPAHPEKKVAALTKMIDSILTADRGDPFAKK
;
A
#
# COMPACT_ATOMS: atom_id res chain seq x y z
N MET A 1 -50.39 -2.47 -39.52
CA MET A 1 -49.33 -1.43 -39.60
C MET A 1 -48.00 -2.15 -39.72
N LYS A 2 -47.13 -1.64 -40.59
CA LYS A 2 -45.88 -2.23 -41.09
C LYS A 2 -44.76 -2.22 -40.03
N SER A 3 -43.86 -3.19 -40.21
CA SER A 3 -42.59 -3.50 -39.54
C SER A 3 -41.75 -2.34 -39.01
N HIS A 4 -40.96 -2.58 -37.95
CA HIS A 4 -39.49 -2.39 -37.86
C HIS A 4 -39.01 -3.15 -36.57
N LEU A 5 -38.30 -4.27 -36.62
CA LEU A 5 -36.85 -4.50 -36.86
C LEU A 5 -35.90 -3.83 -35.85
N LEU A 6 -34.91 -4.64 -35.43
CA LEU A 6 -33.64 -4.34 -34.75
C LEU A 6 -33.70 -4.16 -33.22
N ALA A 7 -32.75 -4.63 -32.43
CA ALA A 7 -31.63 -5.55 -32.61
C ALA A 7 -31.10 -5.83 -31.20
N MET A 8 -30.50 -7.00 -31.01
CA MET A 8 -29.77 -7.34 -29.80
C MET A 8 -28.72 -6.26 -29.49
N LEU A 9 -28.79 -5.63 -28.32
CA LEU A 9 -27.65 -4.91 -27.76
C LEU A 9 -26.91 -5.89 -26.84
N VAL A 10 -25.99 -6.63 -27.44
CA VAL A 10 -24.85 -7.21 -26.74
C VAL A 10 -23.96 -6.03 -26.36
N LEU A 11 -24.02 -5.59 -25.10
CA LEU A 11 -23.04 -4.63 -24.60
C LEU A 11 -21.92 -5.41 -23.89
N ALA A 12 -20.75 -5.26 -24.50
CA ALA A 12 -19.51 -5.96 -24.22
C ALA A 12 -19.18 -6.02 -22.72
N THR A 13 -18.85 -7.22 -22.27
CA THR A 13 -18.02 -7.43 -21.08
C THR A 13 -16.75 -6.60 -21.26
N LEU A 14 -16.59 -5.54 -20.48
CA LEU A 14 -15.34 -4.78 -20.40
C LEU A 14 -14.25 -5.74 -19.93
N SER A 15 -13.48 -6.20 -20.91
CA SER A 15 -12.03 -6.32 -20.89
C SER A 15 -11.43 -6.44 -19.49
N ALA A 16 -11.05 -7.66 -19.15
CA ALA A 16 -10.01 -7.92 -18.17
C ALA A 16 -8.84 -6.95 -18.37
N CYS A 17 -8.63 -6.04 -17.42
CA CYS A 17 -7.33 -5.43 -17.22
C CYS A 17 -6.51 -6.48 -16.46
N GLY A 18 -5.78 -7.31 -17.22
CA GLY A 18 -4.67 -8.06 -16.68
C GLY A 18 -3.46 -7.14 -16.55
N SER A 19 -2.64 -7.41 -15.53
CA SER A 19 -1.43 -6.69 -15.07
C SER A 19 -1.78 -5.61 -14.04
N GLU A 20 -1.57 -5.77 -12.75
CA GLU A 20 -0.36 -6.27 -12.09
C GLU A 20 -0.71 -7.18 -10.90
N ALA A 21 0.07 -8.23 -10.69
CA ALA A 21 0.05 -8.98 -9.44
C ALA A 21 0.72 -8.14 -8.34
N GLY A 22 0.01 -7.11 -7.89
CA GLY A 22 0.23 -6.36 -6.67
C GLY A 22 -1.16 -6.18 -6.05
N SER A 23 -1.30 -6.44 -4.74
CA SER A 23 -2.60 -6.33 -4.04
C SER A 23 -3.38 -5.09 -4.48
N SER A 24 -4.66 -5.23 -4.80
CA SER A 24 -5.56 -4.10 -5.01
C SER A 24 -5.32 -3.06 -3.91
N PRO A 25 -5.17 -1.77 -4.25
CA PRO A 25 -4.79 -0.77 -3.28
C PRO A 25 -5.82 -0.73 -2.14
N ALA A 26 -5.35 -0.99 -0.92
CA ALA A 26 -6.22 -1.06 0.25
C ALA A 26 -6.80 0.33 0.55
N THR A 27 -8.08 0.35 0.94
CA THR A 27 -8.78 1.58 1.34
C THR A 27 -9.00 1.56 2.85
N TYR A 28 -8.66 2.65 3.51
CA TYR A 28 -8.71 2.83 4.94
C TYR A 28 -9.66 3.98 5.29
N LYS A 29 -10.46 3.82 6.35
CA LYS A 29 -11.32 4.88 6.91
C LYS A 29 -10.51 5.83 7.79
N LEU A 30 -9.49 6.41 7.18
CA LEU A 30 -8.54 7.34 7.78
C LEU A 30 -8.30 8.45 6.74
N THR A 31 -8.16 9.68 7.22
CA THR A 31 -7.66 10.78 6.40
C THR A 31 -6.20 10.54 6.03
N ALA A 32 -5.73 11.19 4.95
CA ALA A 32 -4.33 11.09 4.54
C ALA A 32 -3.36 11.50 5.67
N GLY A 33 -3.72 12.52 6.45
CA GLY A 33 -2.93 12.98 7.60
C GLY A 33 -2.86 11.96 8.74
N GLU A 34 -3.96 11.26 9.04
CA GLU A 34 -3.96 10.17 10.03
C GLU A 34 -3.10 9.01 9.57
N VAL A 35 -3.20 8.61 8.30
CA VAL A 35 -2.33 7.57 7.73
C VAL A 35 -0.85 7.96 7.88
N ARG A 36 -0.47 9.18 7.50
CA ARG A 36 0.92 9.65 7.66
C ARG A 36 1.35 9.64 9.13
N SER A 37 0.50 10.10 10.04
CA SER A 37 0.80 10.10 11.47
C SER A 37 1.03 8.69 12.02
N HIS A 38 0.25 7.70 11.58
CA HIS A 38 0.40 6.29 11.98
C HIS A 38 1.65 5.62 11.43
N LEU A 39 2.13 6.04 10.24
CA LEU A 39 3.23 5.38 9.54
C LEU A 39 4.58 6.06 9.74
N VAL A 40 4.64 7.40 9.81
CA VAL A 40 5.92 8.12 9.88
C VAL A 40 6.41 8.28 11.32
N ASN A 41 5.51 8.40 12.30
CA ASN A 41 5.87 8.65 13.70
C ASN A 41 6.12 7.36 14.51
N ARG A 42 6.54 6.28 13.85
CA ARG A 42 6.79 4.96 14.47
C ARG A 42 8.19 4.47 14.15
N GLY A 43 8.83 3.81 15.12
CA GLY A 43 10.03 3.01 14.90
C GLY A 43 9.69 1.59 14.46
N TYR A 44 10.34 1.10 13.41
CA TYR A 44 10.17 -0.26 12.91
C TYR A 44 11.46 -1.07 13.16
N PRO A 45 11.53 -1.80 14.29
CA PRO A 45 12.71 -2.59 14.62
C PRO A 45 12.91 -3.74 13.62
N ALA A 46 14.08 -4.37 13.71
CA ALA A 46 14.35 -5.62 13.00
C ALA A 46 13.27 -6.66 13.28
N GLY A 47 12.72 -7.27 12.21
CA GLY A 47 11.59 -8.19 12.29
C GLY A 47 10.22 -7.55 12.01
N SER A 48 10.11 -6.23 11.85
CA SER A 48 8.85 -5.57 11.48
C SER A 48 8.38 -5.90 10.06
N LEU A 49 9.29 -6.25 9.16
CA LEU A 49 8.99 -6.54 7.75
C LEU A 49 9.30 -8.00 7.42
N GLU A 50 8.27 -8.71 6.93
CA GLU A 50 8.38 -10.13 6.54
C GLU A 50 9.41 -10.34 5.41
N GLY A 51 10.29 -11.32 5.56
CA GLY A 51 11.38 -11.59 4.63
C GLY A 51 12.50 -10.54 4.64
N ALA A 52 12.56 -9.72 5.69
CA ALA A 52 13.61 -8.74 5.98
C ALA A 52 13.86 -8.66 7.50
N GLU A 53 13.91 -9.81 8.16
CA GLU A 53 13.90 -9.93 9.63
C GLU A 53 15.17 -9.38 10.30
N ASP A 54 16.28 -9.31 9.56
CA ASP A 54 17.56 -8.74 10.00
C ASP A 54 17.66 -7.22 9.78
N ARG A 55 16.62 -6.60 9.20
CA ARG A 55 16.63 -5.21 8.75
C ARG A 55 15.65 -4.35 9.52
N THR A 56 16.07 -3.13 9.83
CA THR A 56 15.18 -2.07 10.29
C THR A 56 14.47 -1.44 9.10
N VAL A 57 13.31 -0.82 9.39
CA VAL A 57 12.57 -0.02 8.41
C VAL A 57 12.49 1.42 8.93
N GLU A 58 12.74 2.39 8.08
CA GLU A 58 12.56 3.80 8.38
C GLU A 58 11.54 4.38 7.40
N ALA A 59 10.51 5.05 7.93
CA ALA A 59 9.52 5.75 7.14
C ALA A 59 9.84 7.24 7.11
N ARG A 60 9.78 7.85 5.92
CA ARG A 60 10.01 9.27 5.71
C ARG A 60 8.90 9.86 4.85
N GLU A 61 8.28 10.92 5.32
CA GLU A 61 7.38 11.75 4.51
C GLU A 61 8.19 12.50 3.44
N MET A 62 7.79 12.35 2.18
CA MET A 62 8.41 13.01 1.02
C MET A 62 7.52 14.11 0.42
N GLY A 63 6.30 14.24 0.94
CA GLY A 63 5.25 15.14 0.52
C GLY A 63 3.92 14.68 1.12
N ASP A 64 2.84 15.45 0.89
CA ASP A 64 1.53 15.11 1.43
C ASP A 64 0.97 13.77 0.92
N ASP A 65 1.42 13.34 -0.25
CA ASP A 65 0.92 12.17 -0.97
C ASP A 65 1.93 11.01 -1.04
N HIS A 66 3.10 11.11 -0.40
CA HIS A 66 4.16 10.12 -0.52
C HIS A 66 4.90 9.82 0.78
N ILE A 67 5.05 8.53 1.09
CA ILE A 67 5.97 8.01 2.11
C ILE A 67 7.04 7.18 1.41
N GLN A 68 8.30 7.45 1.74
CA GLN A 68 9.43 6.62 1.37
C GLN A 68 9.82 5.71 2.54
N TRP A 69 10.11 4.46 2.22
CA TRP A 69 10.53 3.42 3.14
C TRP A 69 11.96 3.01 2.84
N PHE A 70 12.84 3.18 3.82
CA PHE A 70 14.22 2.72 3.77
C PHE A 70 14.33 1.42 4.54
N ILE A 71 14.67 0.32 3.87
CA ILE A 71 14.85 -0.99 4.50
C ILE A 71 16.33 -1.34 4.49
N HIS A 72 16.98 -1.39 5.65
CA HIS A 72 18.44 -1.48 5.75
C HIS A 72 18.90 -2.30 6.96
N ASN A 73 20.14 -2.79 6.92
CA ASN A 73 20.76 -3.59 7.98
C ASN A 73 21.85 -2.81 8.75
N GLY A 74 21.76 -1.48 8.79
CA GLY A 74 22.76 -0.59 9.43
C GLY A 74 24.11 -0.47 8.69
N SER A 75 24.42 -1.34 7.72
CA SER A 75 25.68 -1.31 6.93
C SER A 75 25.64 -0.40 5.69
N GLY A 76 24.56 0.37 5.49
CA GLY A 76 24.31 1.15 4.27
C GLY A 76 23.77 0.34 3.09
N THR A 77 23.72 -1.00 3.19
CA THR A 77 23.10 -1.87 2.18
C THR A 77 21.61 -2.03 2.45
N GLY A 78 20.76 -1.53 1.54
CA GLY A 78 19.32 -1.54 1.71
C GLY A 78 18.56 -1.46 0.39
N TYR A 79 17.25 -1.29 0.50
CA TYR A 79 16.39 -1.02 -0.63
C TYR A 79 15.27 -0.04 -0.28
N LEU A 80 14.67 0.52 -1.33
CA LEU A 80 13.65 1.56 -1.24
C LEU A 80 12.29 1.03 -1.65
N CYS A 81 11.30 1.38 -0.86
CA CYS A 81 9.90 1.29 -1.25
C CYS A 81 9.22 2.63 -1.05
N HIS A 82 8.06 2.79 -1.68
CA HIS A 82 7.27 3.99 -1.73
C HIS A 82 5.81 3.63 -1.53
N THR A 83 5.10 4.46 -0.76
CA THR A 83 3.65 4.43 -0.65
C THR A 83 3.11 5.74 -1.18
N VAL A 84 2.23 5.65 -2.18
CA VAL A 84 1.41 6.76 -2.64
C VAL A 84 0.12 6.79 -1.82
N ILE A 85 -0.27 7.98 -1.38
CA ILE A 85 -1.43 8.25 -0.54
C ILE A 85 -2.44 9.06 -1.36
N GLU A 86 -3.60 8.47 -1.62
CA GLU A 86 -4.66 9.10 -2.41
C GLU A 86 -5.97 9.16 -1.63
N ALA A 87 -6.78 10.19 -1.86
CA ALA A 87 -8.16 10.19 -1.37
C ALA A 87 -8.96 9.08 -2.06
N ALA A 88 -9.66 8.27 -1.27
CA ALA A 88 -10.54 7.21 -1.78
C ALA A 88 -11.97 7.70 -2.03
N ASN A 89 -12.35 8.85 -1.45
CA ASN A 89 -13.65 9.51 -1.57
C ASN A 89 -13.52 11.04 -1.65
N GLU A 90 -14.61 11.71 -2.02
CA GLU A 90 -14.62 13.17 -2.29
C GLU A 90 -14.34 14.03 -1.06
N ASP A 91 -14.72 13.57 0.14
CA ASP A 91 -14.56 14.31 1.39
C ASP A 91 -13.20 14.08 2.07
N GLY A 92 -12.37 13.17 1.54
CA GLY A 92 -11.04 12.85 2.06
C GLY A 92 -11.03 12.09 3.40
N SER A 93 -12.17 11.56 3.84
CA SER A 93 -12.27 10.73 5.04
C SER A 93 -11.78 9.29 4.84
N GLU A 94 -11.63 8.85 3.60
CA GLU A 94 -11.05 7.57 3.25
C GLU A 94 -9.79 7.74 2.39
N THR A 95 -8.80 6.89 2.63
CA THR A 95 -7.50 6.93 1.97
C THR A 95 -7.20 5.61 1.28
N ARG A 96 -6.74 5.67 0.04
CA ARG A 96 -6.24 4.54 -0.74
C ARG A 96 -4.71 4.57 -0.77
N LEU A 97 -4.08 3.42 -0.55
CA LEU A 97 -2.61 3.29 -0.58
C LEU A 97 -2.13 2.40 -1.72
N ALA A 98 -1.12 2.87 -2.45
CA ALA A 98 -0.42 2.09 -3.48
C ALA A 98 1.06 1.98 -3.14
N ASN A 99 1.59 0.74 -3.11
CA ASN A 99 2.96 0.45 -2.70
C ASN A 99 3.82 0.00 -3.87
N LYS A 100 5.07 0.48 -3.94
CA LYS A 100 6.06 0.09 -4.95
C LYS A 100 7.44 -0.06 -4.31
N CYS A 101 8.24 -1.01 -4.76
CA CYS A 101 9.64 -1.15 -4.37
C CYS A 101 10.55 -1.08 -5.60
N GLU A 102 11.64 -0.30 -5.52
CA GLU A 102 12.54 -0.05 -6.66
C GLU A 102 13.67 -1.08 -6.79
N THR A 103 14.02 -1.74 -5.68
CA THR A 103 15.04 -2.78 -5.54
C THR A 103 14.62 -3.64 -4.34
N PRO A 104 14.97 -4.93 -4.20
CA PRO A 104 15.83 -5.80 -5.00
C PRO A 104 15.01 -6.87 -5.77
N ALA A 105 15.64 -7.99 -6.18
CA ALA A 105 14.97 -9.14 -6.81
C ALA A 105 13.68 -9.55 -6.07
N HIS A 106 12.63 -9.88 -6.82
CA HIS A 106 11.26 -10.11 -6.34
C HIS A 106 10.56 -8.88 -5.72
N PRO A 107 10.44 -7.75 -6.45
CA PRO A 107 9.75 -6.56 -5.96
C PRO A 107 8.30 -6.86 -5.53
N GLU A 108 7.64 -7.83 -6.16
CA GLU A 108 6.28 -8.26 -5.82
C GLU A 108 6.15 -8.80 -4.39
N LYS A 109 7.14 -9.59 -3.92
CA LYS A 109 7.14 -10.13 -2.55
C LYS A 109 7.41 -9.03 -1.53
N LYS A 110 8.25 -8.05 -1.89
CA LYS A 110 8.58 -6.91 -1.02
C LYS A 110 7.41 -5.94 -0.90
N VAL A 111 6.70 -5.67 -1.99
CA VAL A 111 5.46 -4.91 -1.98
C VAL A 111 4.41 -5.61 -1.14
N ALA A 112 4.22 -6.93 -1.28
CA ALA A 112 3.26 -7.68 -0.46
C ALA A 112 3.59 -7.61 1.03
N ALA A 113 4.86 -7.78 1.41
CA ALA A 113 5.31 -7.67 2.81
C ALA A 113 5.08 -6.25 3.36
N LEU A 114 5.39 -5.21 2.59
CA LEU A 114 5.16 -3.82 2.97
C LEU A 114 3.67 -3.52 3.14
N THR A 115 2.84 -3.94 2.18
CA THR A 115 1.38 -3.79 2.26
C THR A 115 0.83 -4.46 3.51
N LYS A 116 1.25 -5.68 3.83
CA LYS A 116 0.82 -6.40 5.03
C LYS A 116 1.25 -5.69 6.32
N MET A 117 2.47 -5.16 6.35
CA MET A 117 2.98 -4.39 7.48
C MET A 117 2.12 -3.12 7.69
N ILE A 118 1.89 -2.34 6.63
CA ILE A 118 1.04 -1.13 6.66
C ILE A 118 -0.38 -1.48 7.11
N ASP A 119 -0.96 -2.53 6.54
CA ASP A 119 -2.30 -2.98 6.89
C ASP A 119 -2.42 -3.32 8.38
N SER A 120 -1.48 -4.09 8.91
CA SER A 120 -1.43 -4.42 10.35
C SER A 120 -1.28 -3.18 11.23
N ILE A 121 -0.68 -2.10 10.75
CA ILE A 121 -0.51 -0.86 11.51
C ILE A 121 -1.80 -0.06 11.52
N LEU A 122 -2.42 0.12 10.35
CA LEU A 122 -3.61 0.96 10.17
C LEU A 122 -4.90 0.30 10.67
N THR A 123 -4.90 -1.02 10.81
CA THR A 123 -6.03 -1.80 11.33
C THR A 123 -5.86 -2.26 12.77
N ALA A 124 -4.68 -2.08 13.37
CA ALA A 124 -4.49 -2.40 14.79
C ALA A 124 -5.33 -1.45 15.67
N ASP A 125 -6.04 -2.02 16.65
CA ASP A 125 -6.94 -1.34 17.59
C ASP A 125 -6.21 -0.43 18.62
N ARG A 126 -5.19 0.33 18.19
CA ARG A 126 -4.27 1.20 18.98
C ARG A 126 -3.12 0.51 19.72
N GLY A 127 -2.92 -0.80 19.55
CA GLY A 127 -1.73 -1.50 20.04
C GLY A 127 -0.51 -1.32 19.13
N ASP A 128 0.71 -1.42 19.68
CA ASP A 128 1.91 -1.60 18.86
C ASP A 128 1.89 -3.02 18.26
N PRO A 129 1.72 -3.18 16.93
CA PRO A 129 1.66 -4.50 16.31
C PRO A 129 3.00 -5.24 16.39
N PHE A 130 4.08 -4.57 16.78
CA PHE A 130 5.41 -5.14 16.96
C PHE A 130 5.78 -5.35 18.44
N ALA A 131 4.91 -4.97 19.39
CA ALA A 131 5.15 -5.27 20.80
C ALA A 131 5.20 -6.79 20.98
N LYS A 132 6.34 -7.31 21.45
CA LYS A 132 6.49 -8.72 21.78
C LYS A 132 5.42 -9.07 22.83
N LYS A 133 4.56 -10.04 22.50
CA LYS A 133 3.67 -10.67 23.49
C LYS A 133 4.47 -11.39 24.57
#